data_AF-A0A2N3QNY4-F1
#
_entry.id   AF-A0A2N3QNY4-F1
#
_cell.length_a   1.000
_cell.length_b   1.000
_cell.length_c   1.000
_cell.angle_alpha   90.00
_cell.angle_beta   90.00
_cell.angle_gamma   90.00
#
_symmetry.space_group_name_H-M   'P 1'
#
loop_
_entity.id
_entity.type
_entity.pdbx_description
1 polymer ?
#
loop_
_entity_poly.entity_id
_entity_poly.type
_entity_poly.pdbx_seq_one_letter_code
_entity_poly.pdbx_strand_id
1 'polypeptide(L)'
;MPRERTDNARTRFTRHVLQDTVIKLLQTQPLQSISVKEVCQRAGINRSTFYSYYDNIQDLVADIENETLTWLDHAIATAFKTTLRADLEPVITSICQYAADNKDRVRILLSLKTDPQFQRRLISIILDYNNWQSRAQSDGADPSLANMRLLFCITGGLGLVQSWVDDGFSATPEAIAHVIYTQSLPPVLHAMAQGSAEPHGEASPRERDRHAR
;
A
#
# COMPACT_ATOMS: atom_id res chain seq x y z
N MET A 1 3.97 5.41 39.89
CA MET A 1 3.78 6.17 38.63
C MET A 1 2.74 5.48 37.74
N PRO A 2 1.44 5.85 37.78
CA PRO A 2 0.41 5.31 36.89
C PRO A 2 -0.27 6.35 35.94
N ARG A 3 0.06 7.64 36.05
CA ARG A 3 -0.63 8.73 35.32
C ARG A 3 -0.27 8.85 33.83
N GLU A 4 0.92 8.41 33.41
CA GLU A 4 1.41 8.56 32.02
C GLU A 4 0.80 7.53 31.04
N ARG A 5 0.63 6.27 31.46
CA ARG A 5 0.07 5.21 30.61
C ARG A 5 -1.43 5.40 30.34
N THR A 6 -2.15 6.00 31.30
CA THR A 6 -3.58 6.27 31.20
C THR A 6 -3.88 7.46 30.29
N ASP A 7 -3.04 8.49 30.30
CA ASP A 7 -3.18 9.66 29.44
C ASP A 7 -2.89 9.34 27.97
N ASN A 8 -1.90 8.49 27.70
CA ASN A 8 -1.60 7.99 26.36
C ASN A 8 -2.72 7.11 25.79
N ALA A 9 -3.33 6.24 26.62
CA ALA A 9 -4.45 5.41 26.19
C ALA A 9 -5.70 6.24 25.88
N ARG A 10 -6.02 7.22 26.73
CA ARG A 10 -7.14 8.14 26.53
C ARG A 10 -6.94 9.01 25.29
N THR A 11 -5.72 9.50 25.08
CA THR A 11 -5.37 10.29 23.90
C THR A 11 -5.56 9.50 22.62
N ARG A 12 -5.03 8.26 22.56
CA ARG A 12 -5.21 7.39 21.40
C ARG A 12 -6.69 7.07 21.13
N PHE A 13 -7.45 6.77 22.18
CA PHE A 13 -8.88 6.51 22.05
C PHE A 13 -9.62 7.72 21.49
N THR A 14 -9.36 8.91 22.03
CA THR A 14 -10.01 10.15 21.60
C THR A 14 -9.69 10.49 20.15
N ARG A 15 -8.42 10.39 19.75
CA ARG A 15 -8.00 10.56 18.35
C ARG A 15 -8.71 9.57 17.43
N HIS A 16 -8.73 8.29 17.79
CA HIS A 16 -9.38 7.25 16.99
C HIS A 16 -10.88 7.53 16.79
N VAL A 17 -11.60 7.91 17.84
CA VAL A 17 -13.03 8.26 17.74
C VAL A 17 -13.26 9.46 16.83
N LEU A 18 -12.40 10.49 16.90
CA LEU A 18 -12.48 11.67 16.02
C LEU A 18 -12.23 11.28 14.55
N GLN A 19 -11.19 10.47 14.30
CA GLN A 19 -10.83 9.99 12.96
C GLN A 19 -11.95 9.15 12.35
N ASP A 20 -12.47 8.17 13.09
CA ASP A 20 -13.59 7.33 12.62
C ASP A 20 -14.84 8.16 12.32
N THR A 21 -15.09 9.18 13.14
CA THR A 21 -16.23 10.08 12.94
C THR A 21 -16.08 10.90 11.66
N VAL A 22 -14.90 11.48 11.40
CA VAL A 22 -14.68 12.26 10.17
C VAL A 22 -14.69 11.37 8.93
N ILE A 23 -14.18 10.13 9.01
CA ILE A 23 -14.24 9.17 7.89
C ILE A 23 -15.69 8.88 7.52
N LYS A 24 -16.56 8.60 8.50
CA LYS A 24 -18.00 8.37 8.27
C LYS A 24 -18.70 9.60 7.67
N LEU A 25 -18.29 10.80 8.06
CA LEU A 25 -18.79 12.05 7.49
C LEU A 25 -18.37 12.19 6.02
N LEU A 26 -17.09 11.93 5.71
CA LEU A 26 -16.52 12.04 4.36
C LEU A 26 -17.14 11.06 3.36
N GLN A 27 -17.77 9.98 3.84
CA GLN A 27 -18.53 9.07 2.97
C GLN A 27 -19.80 9.69 2.41
N THR A 28 -20.38 10.69 3.09
CA THR A 28 -21.71 11.23 2.75
C THR A 28 -21.68 12.70 2.33
N GLN A 29 -20.60 13.44 2.61
CA GLN A 29 -20.47 14.85 2.27
C GLN A 29 -19.01 15.27 2.00
N PRO A 30 -18.78 16.33 1.19
CA PRO A 30 -17.43 16.81 0.91
C PRO A 30 -16.74 17.39 2.15
N LEU A 31 -15.41 17.32 2.17
CA LEU A 31 -14.58 17.80 3.29
C LEU A 31 -14.89 19.24 3.70
N GLN A 32 -15.15 20.13 2.74
CA GLN A 32 -15.40 21.55 2.97
C GLN A 32 -16.73 21.83 3.70
N SER A 33 -17.69 20.90 3.70
CA SER A 33 -18.95 21.06 4.43
C SER A 33 -18.88 20.53 5.86
N ILE A 34 -17.86 19.76 6.20
CA ILE A 34 -17.70 19.16 7.53
C ILE A 34 -17.19 20.23 8.50
N SER A 35 -17.90 20.40 9.62
CA SER A 35 -17.53 21.34 10.67
C SER A 35 -17.01 20.65 11.93
N VAL A 36 -16.12 21.31 12.69
CA VAL A 36 -15.68 20.85 14.02
C VAL A 36 -16.87 20.58 14.94
N LYS A 37 -17.91 21.43 14.87
CA LYS A 37 -19.14 21.26 15.65
C LYS A 37 -19.79 19.90 15.36
N GLU A 38 -19.95 19.56 14.09
CA GLU A 38 -20.60 18.33 13.67
C GLU A 38 -19.80 17.09 14.07
N VAL A 39 -18.48 17.11 13.84
CA VAL A 39 -17.59 16.02 14.26
C VAL A 39 -17.68 15.81 15.77
N CYS A 40 -17.54 16.88 16.56
CA CYS A 40 -17.63 16.81 18.02
C CYS A 40 -18.97 16.25 18.50
N GLN A 41 -20.08 16.70 17.90
CA GLN A 41 -21.43 16.25 18.26
C GLN A 41 -21.62 14.76 17.97
N ARG A 42 -21.17 14.27 16.80
CA ARG A 42 -21.29 12.85 16.45
C ARG A 42 -20.34 11.96 17.24
N ALA A 43 -19.16 12.47 17.56
CA ALA A 43 -18.14 11.76 18.34
C ALA A 43 -18.43 11.73 19.85
N GLY A 44 -19.35 12.57 20.34
CA GLY A 44 -19.58 12.74 21.79
C GLY A 44 -18.39 13.38 22.51
N ILE A 45 -17.64 14.24 21.82
CA ILE A 45 -16.40 14.87 22.31
C ILE A 45 -16.62 16.38 22.44
N ASN A 46 -16.12 16.98 23.53
CA ASN A 46 -16.16 18.43 23.71
C ASN A 46 -15.25 19.14 22.71
N ARG A 47 -15.67 20.32 22.21
CA ARG A 47 -14.84 21.10 21.26
C ARG A 47 -13.47 21.48 21.82
N SER A 48 -13.38 21.78 23.11
CA SER A 48 -12.09 22.06 23.76
C SER A 48 -11.14 20.85 23.69
N THR A 49 -11.69 19.63 23.74
CA THR A 49 -10.94 18.39 23.56
C THR A 49 -10.58 18.15 22.09
N PHE A 50 -11.42 18.53 21.13
CA PHE A 50 -11.00 18.52 19.72
C PHE A 50 -9.79 19.43 19.50
N TYR A 51 -9.88 20.68 19.98
CA TYR A 51 -8.82 21.68 19.80
C TYR A 51 -7.55 21.39 20.62
N SER A 52 -7.55 20.41 21.53
CA SER A 52 -6.30 19.93 22.13
C SER A 52 -5.52 18.98 21.23
N TYR A 53 -6.12 18.49 20.14
CA TYR A 53 -5.48 17.56 19.19
C TYR A 53 -5.36 18.12 17.78
N TYR A 54 -6.32 18.95 17.33
CA TYR A 54 -6.40 19.42 15.95
C TYR A 54 -6.88 20.87 15.90
N ASP A 55 -6.27 21.72 15.06
CA ASP A 55 -6.73 23.11 14.92
C ASP A 55 -7.99 23.18 14.05
N ASN A 56 -8.13 22.27 13.09
CA ASN A 56 -9.27 22.20 12.18
C ASN A 56 -9.49 20.78 11.60
N ILE A 57 -10.51 20.62 10.74
CA ILE A 57 -10.84 19.33 10.12
C ILE A 57 -9.76 18.85 9.13
N GLN A 58 -9.08 19.76 8.44
CA GLN A 58 -7.97 19.41 7.53
C GLN A 58 -6.83 18.77 8.32
N ASP A 59 -6.48 19.29 9.50
CA ASP A 59 -5.41 18.71 10.31
C ASP A 59 -5.77 17.30 10.79
N LEU A 60 -7.04 17.07 11.15
CA LEU A 60 -7.54 15.76 11.50
C LEU A 60 -7.43 14.78 10.31
N VAL A 61 -7.75 15.21 9.10
CA VAL A 61 -7.62 14.38 7.90
C VAL A 61 -6.14 14.14 7.56
N ALA A 62 -5.29 15.16 7.67
CA ALA A 62 -3.86 15.03 7.47
C ALA A 62 -3.22 14.06 8.46
N ASP A 63 -3.71 14.00 9.70
CA ASP A 63 -3.28 12.99 10.70
C ASP A 63 -3.64 11.57 10.27
N ILE A 64 -4.83 11.34 9.68
CA ILE A 64 -5.23 10.04 9.11
C ILE A 64 -4.33 9.66 7.93
N GLU A 65 -4.04 10.61 7.04
CA GLU A 65 -3.10 10.41 5.93
C GLU A 65 -1.72 10.03 6.45
N ASN A 66 -1.20 10.78 7.43
CA ASN A 66 0.12 10.58 8.00
C ASN A 66 0.22 9.22 8.72
N GLU A 67 -0.78 8.80 9.47
CA GLU A 67 -0.80 7.46 10.08
C GLU A 67 -0.75 6.36 9.02
N THR A 68 -1.48 6.53 7.92
CA THR A 68 -1.52 5.56 6.82
C THR A 68 -0.18 5.50 6.10
N LEU A 69 0.41 6.66 5.79
CA LEU A 69 1.73 6.76 5.15
C LEU A 69 2.85 6.24 6.05
N THR A 70 2.77 6.48 7.36
CA THR A 70 3.74 5.96 8.34
C THR A 70 3.67 4.44 8.43
N TRP A 71 2.47 3.87 8.42
CA TRP A 71 2.30 2.42 8.37
C TRP A 71 2.91 1.83 7.09
N LEU A 72 2.65 2.46 5.93
CA LEU A 72 3.20 2.03 4.65
C LEU A 72 4.74 2.10 4.63
N ASP A 73 5.31 3.19 5.10
CA ASP A 73 6.77 3.36 5.23
C ASP A 73 7.39 2.23 6.08
N HIS A 74 6.77 1.89 7.22
CA HIS A 74 7.22 0.78 8.06
C HIS A 74 7.09 -0.58 7.37
N ALA A 75 6.01 -0.84 6.64
CA ALA A 75 5.82 -2.08 5.90
C ALA A 75 6.91 -2.26 4.83
N ILE A 76 7.19 -1.20 4.07
CA ILE A 76 8.24 -1.17 3.06
C ILE A 76 9.62 -1.33 3.71
N ALA A 77 9.93 -0.53 4.74
CA ALA A 77 11.22 -0.59 5.42
C ALA A 77 11.50 -1.98 6.04
N THR A 78 10.46 -2.66 6.52
CA THR A 78 10.57 -4.03 7.05
C THR A 78 10.88 -5.01 5.92
N ALA A 79 10.12 -4.95 4.83
CA ALA A 79 10.31 -5.78 3.66
C ALA A 79 11.75 -5.74 3.14
N PHE A 80 12.33 -4.55 3.02
CA PHE A 80 13.68 -4.41 2.52
C PHE A 80 14.77 -4.86 3.50
N LYS A 81 14.46 -5.00 4.80
CA LYS A 81 15.39 -5.58 5.80
C LYS A 81 15.34 -7.11 5.80
N THR A 82 14.17 -7.69 5.58
CA THR A 82 13.94 -9.14 5.78
C THR A 82 13.88 -9.93 4.49
N THR A 83 13.46 -9.31 3.39
CA THR A 83 13.28 -9.97 2.10
C THR A 83 14.57 -9.88 1.30
N LEU A 84 15.18 -11.02 1.03
CA LEU A 84 16.35 -11.16 0.17
C LEU A 84 15.96 -10.90 -1.30
N ARG A 85 15.75 -9.63 -1.70
CA ARG A 85 15.52 -9.09 -3.06
C ARG A 85 14.47 -9.75 -4.00
N ALA A 86 13.93 -10.93 -3.71
CA ALA A 86 13.28 -11.76 -4.72
C ALA A 86 11.76 -11.95 -4.53
N ASP A 87 11.20 -11.69 -3.34
CA ASP A 87 9.77 -11.93 -3.12
C ASP A 87 9.05 -10.74 -2.47
N LEU A 88 8.50 -9.87 -3.32
CA LEU A 88 7.72 -8.71 -2.91
C LEU A 88 6.25 -9.06 -2.65
N GLU A 89 5.80 -10.27 -3.02
CA GLU A 89 4.41 -10.67 -2.92
C GLU A 89 3.86 -10.62 -1.48
N PRO A 90 4.59 -11.07 -0.43
CA PRO A 90 4.14 -10.95 0.96
C PRO A 90 3.97 -9.48 1.40
N VAL A 91 4.77 -8.58 0.85
CA VAL A 91 4.73 -7.15 1.16
C VAL A 91 3.49 -6.53 0.54
N ILE A 92 3.26 -6.81 -0.74
CA ILE A 92 2.08 -6.37 -1.47
C ILE A 92 0.82 -6.94 -0.81
N THR A 93 0.86 -8.20 -0.37
CA THR A 93 -0.23 -8.85 0.38
C THR A 93 -0.50 -8.14 1.69
N SER A 94 0.53 -7.77 2.45
CA SER A 94 0.37 -7.01 3.70
C SER A 94 -0.27 -5.64 3.46
N ILE A 95 0.11 -4.95 2.37
CA ILE A 95 -0.50 -3.68 1.95
C ILE A 95 -1.98 -3.87 1.59
N CYS A 96 -2.31 -4.91 0.83
CA CYS A 96 -3.69 -5.23 0.46
C CYS A 96 -4.52 -5.63 1.69
N GLN A 97 -3.92 -6.35 2.65
CA GLN A 97 -4.57 -6.73 3.90
C GLN A 97 -4.89 -5.49 4.74
N TYR A 98 -3.94 -4.56 4.87
CA TYR A 98 -4.20 -3.29 5.54
C TYR A 98 -5.34 -2.52 4.88
N ALA A 99 -5.40 -2.51 3.55
CA ALA A 99 -6.50 -1.87 2.82
C ALA A 99 -7.85 -2.53 3.11
N ALA A 100 -7.91 -3.87 3.16
CA ALA A 100 -9.12 -4.62 3.50
C ALA A 100 -9.53 -4.49 4.97
N ASP A 101 -8.58 -4.33 5.91
CA ASP A 101 -8.88 -4.12 7.32
C ASP A 101 -9.36 -2.69 7.60
N ASN A 102 -8.97 -1.73 6.74
CA ASN A 102 -9.23 -0.30 6.89
C ASN A 102 -10.08 0.26 5.73
N LYS A 103 -11.06 -0.50 5.24
CA LYS A 103 -11.82 -0.22 4.01
C LYS A 103 -12.33 1.22 3.90
N ASP A 104 -12.96 1.71 4.95
CA ASP A 104 -13.56 3.05 4.95
C ASP A 104 -12.50 4.14 4.91
N ARG A 105 -11.43 3.97 5.70
CA ARG A 105 -10.27 4.87 5.71
C ARG A 105 -9.62 4.92 4.32
N VAL A 106 -9.27 3.75 3.77
CA VAL A 106 -8.58 3.66 2.47
C VAL A 106 -9.46 4.12 1.33
N ARG A 107 -10.77 3.85 1.36
CA ARG A 107 -11.71 4.37 0.36
C ARG A 107 -11.69 5.89 0.30
N ILE A 108 -11.76 6.56 1.45
CA ILE A 108 -11.69 8.02 1.49
C ILE A 108 -10.33 8.50 0.97
N LEU A 109 -9.22 7.94 1.46
CA LEU A 109 -7.87 8.38 1.09
C LEU A 109 -7.55 8.18 -0.40
N LEU A 110 -8.04 7.09 -1.01
CA LEU A 110 -7.75 6.75 -2.40
C LEU A 110 -8.77 7.29 -3.41
N SER A 111 -9.92 7.79 -2.95
CA SER A 111 -10.94 8.34 -3.84
C SER A 111 -10.41 9.55 -4.63
N LEU A 112 -10.81 9.66 -5.90
CA LEU A 112 -10.46 10.79 -6.78
C LEU A 112 -10.93 12.16 -6.26
N LYS A 113 -11.79 12.17 -5.24
CA LYS A 113 -12.29 13.38 -4.56
C LYS A 113 -11.31 13.91 -3.51
N THR A 114 -10.32 13.12 -3.12
CA THR A 114 -9.29 13.48 -2.14
C THR A 114 -8.13 14.16 -2.85
N ASP A 115 -7.40 15.01 -2.11
CA ASP A 115 -6.26 15.74 -2.62
C ASP A 115 -5.25 14.79 -3.30
N PRO A 116 -4.91 15.01 -4.59
CA PRO A 116 -3.88 14.23 -5.29
C PRO A 116 -2.52 14.23 -4.57
N GLN A 117 -2.31 15.09 -3.58
CA GLN A 117 -1.15 15.04 -2.69
C GLN A 117 -0.99 13.70 -1.97
N PHE A 118 -2.05 13.06 -1.48
CA PHE A 118 -1.91 11.78 -0.76
C PHE A 118 -1.28 10.70 -1.66
N GLN A 119 -1.82 10.53 -2.88
CA GLN A 119 -1.30 9.57 -3.86
C GLN A 119 0.14 9.89 -4.25
N ARG A 120 0.47 11.18 -4.45
CA ARG A 120 1.86 11.60 -4.73
C ARG A 120 2.81 11.26 -3.60
N ARG A 121 2.41 11.47 -2.34
CA ARG A 121 3.21 11.11 -1.16
C ARG A 121 3.39 9.60 -1.04
N LEU A 122 2.34 8.82 -1.30
CA LEU A 122 2.39 7.35 -1.34
C LEU A 122 3.42 6.86 -2.36
N ILE A 123 3.36 7.38 -3.58
CA ILE A 123 4.31 7.02 -4.65
C ILE A 123 5.74 7.43 -4.26
N SER A 124 5.92 8.62 -3.67
CA SER A 124 7.24 9.11 -3.24
C SER A 124 7.92 8.16 -2.26
N ILE A 125 7.21 7.66 -1.25
CA ILE A 125 7.78 6.74 -0.23
C ILE A 125 8.46 5.54 -0.90
N ILE A 126 7.81 4.93 -1.90
CA ILE A 126 8.33 3.74 -2.57
C ILE A 126 9.53 4.10 -3.47
N LEU A 127 9.46 5.22 -4.20
CA LEU A 127 10.54 5.69 -5.07
C LEU A 127 11.79 6.14 -4.27
N ASP A 128 11.60 6.84 -3.17
CA ASP A 128 12.67 7.31 -2.29
C ASP A 128 13.45 6.13 -1.70
N TYR A 129 12.74 5.06 -1.34
CA TYR A 129 13.37 3.83 -0.90
C TYR A 129 14.26 3.20 -1.98
N ASN A 130 13.79 3.15 -3.23
CA ASN A 130 14.58 2.63 -4.35
C ASN A 130 15.81 3.49 -4.67
N ASN A 131 15.66 4.81 -4.66
CA ASN A 131 16.77 5.75 -4.86
C ASN A 131 17.85 5.61 -3.77
N TRP A 132 17.45 5.40 -2.51
CA TRP A 132 18.38 5.12 -1.42
C TRP A 132 19.15 3.81 -1.67
N GLN A 133 18.44 2.76 -2.07
CA GLN A 133 19.03 1.45 -2.31
C GLN A 133 19.98 1.42 -3.52
N SER A 134 19.64 2.08 -4.63
CA SER A 134 20.48 2.16 -5.83
C SER A 134 21.76 2.95 -5.59
N ARG A 135 21.73 4.02 -4.79
CA ARG A 135 22.95 4.73 -4.35
C ARG A 135 23.85 3.87 -3.47
N ALA A 136 23.28 2.94 -2.70
CA ALA A 136 24.03 1.99 -1.89
C ALA A 136 24.63 0.83 -2.71
N GLN A 137 24.14 0.61 -3.93
CA GLN A 137 24.56 -0.47 -4.83
C GLN A 137 24.94 0.11 -6.18
N SER A 138 26.21 0.47 -6.34
CA SER A 138 26.76 0.92 -7.61
C SER A 138 26.90 -0.25 -8.61
N ASP A 139 25.79 -0.81 -9.07
CA ASP A 139 25.75 -1.69 -10.24
C ASP A 139 25.31 -0.83 -11.43
N GLY A 140 26.13 -0.76 -12.48
CA GLY A 140 26.06 0.18 -13.61
C GLY A 140 24.81 0.13 -14.52
N ALA A 141 23.64 -0.24 -14.00
CA ALA A 141 22.35 -0.04 -14.63
C ALA A 141 21.97 1.45 -14.66
N ASP A 142 21.28 1.89 -15.72
CA ASP A 142 20.74 3.25 -15.81
C ASP A 142 19.65 3.46 -14.73
N PRO A 143 19.91 4.30 -13.71
CA PRO A 143 18.95 4.52 -12.63
C PRO A 143 17.64 5.16 -13.11
N SER A 144 17.67 5.89 -14.24
CA SER A 144 16.49 6.55 -14.79
C SER A 144 15.47 5.53 -15.30
N LEU A 145 15.92 4.55 -16.09
CA LEU A 145 15.06 3.49 -16.60
C LEU A 145 14.54 2.55 -15.49
N ALA A 146 15.35 2.30 -14.46
CA ALA A 146 14.91 1.56 -13.28
C ALA A 146 13.77 2.29 -12.54
N ASN A 147 13.92 3.60 -12.34
CA ASN A 147 12.90 4.45 -11.73
C ASN A 147 11.62 4.51 -12.56
N MET A 148 11.71 4.57 -13.90
CA MET A 148 10.54 4.53 -14.78
C MET A 148 9.77 3.21 -14.68
N ARG A 149 10.47 2.07 -14.65
CA ARG A 149 9.84 0.74 -14.46
C ARG A 149 9.14 0.65 -13.10
N LEU A 150 9.81 1.10 -12.05
CA LEU A 150 9.25 1.10 -10.71
C LEU A 150 8.02 2.01 -10.62
N LEU A 151 8.09 3.22 -11.19
CA LEU A 151 6.95 4.14 -11.27
C LEU A 151 5.77 3.48 -11.99
N PHE A 152 6.00 2.82 -13.12
CA PHE A 152 4.97 2.08 -13.84
C PHE A 152 4.31 1.01 -12.97
N CYS A 153 5.10 0.19 -12.27
CA CYS A 153 4.58 -0.86 -11.37
C CYS A 153 3.77 -0.27 -10.20
N ILE A 154 4.26 0.80 -9.56
CA ILE A 154 3.57 1.46 -8.44
C ILE A 154 2.25 2.07 -8.92
N THR A 155 2.26 2.81 -10.03
CA THR A 155 1.05 3.45 -10.55
C THR A 155 0.04 2.42 -11.04
N GLY A 156 0.49 1.34 -11.69
CA GLY A 156 -0.37 0.22 -12.08
C GLY A 156 -0.97 -0.50 -10.88
N GLY A 157 -0.16 -0.81 -9.86
CA GLY A 157 -0.62 -1.41 -8.61
C GLY A 157 -1.60 -0.53 -7.84
N LEU A 158 -1.33 0.78 -7.75
CA LEU A 158 -2.25 1.75 -7.15
C LEU A 158 -3.59 1.78 -7.89
N GLY A 159 -3.57 1.76 -9.22
CA GLY A 159 -4.79 1.70 -10.04
C GLY A 159 -5.60 0.42 -9.80
N LEU A 160 -4.94 -0.73 -9.63
CA LEU A 160 -5.61 -1.99 -9.26
C LEU A 160 -6.24 -1.92 -7.87
N VAL A 161 -5.54 -1.37 -6.88
CA VAL A 161 -6.10 -1.17 -5.53
C VAL A 161 -7.28 -0.20 -5.56
N GLN A 162 -7.21 0.88 -6.34
CA GLN A 162 -8.33 1.81 -6.51
C GLN A 162 -9.55 1.13 -7.13
N SER A 163 -9.36 0.36 -8.19
CA SER A 163 -10.44 -0.41 -8.81
C SER A 163 -11.08 -1.39 -7.82
N TRP A 164 -10.27 -2.06 -6.99
CA TRP A 164 -10.74 -2.97 -5.95
C TRP A 164 -11.46 -2.25 -4.80
N VAL A 165 -11.08 -1.01 -4.49
CA VAL A 165 -11.79 -0.19 -3.50
C VAL A 165 -13.17 0.23 -4.03
N ASP A 166 -13.22 0.62 -5.30
CA ASP A 166 -14.42 1.11 -5.99
C ASP A 166 -15.46 -0.01 -6.20
N ASP A 167 -15.01 -1.25 -6.42
CA ASP A 167 -15.89 -2.42 -6.56
C ASP A 167 -16.43 -2.97 -5.22
N GLY A 168 -15.98 -2.39 -4.09
CA GLY A 168 -16.42 -2.79 -2.76
C GLY A 168 -15.54 -3.84 -2.08
N PHE A 169 -14.28 -3.99 -2.50
CA PHE A 169 -13.35 -5.02 -2.04
C PHE A 169 -13.84 -6.43 -2.39
N SER A 170 -14.20 -6.65 -3.66
CA SER A 170 -14.85 -7.86 -4.15
C SER A 170 -13.95 -9.12 -4.08
N ALA A 171 -12.64 -8.95 -4.33
CA ALA A 171 -11.63 -10.00 -4.26
C ALA A 171 -10.94 -10.06 -2.87
N THR A 172 -10.22 -11.16 -2.59
CA THR A 172 -9.41 -11.24 -1.37
C THR A 172 -8.12 -10.42 -1.48
N PRO A 173 -7.52 -9.99 -0.36
CA PRO A 173 -6.23 -9.28 -0.36
C PRO A 173 -5.13 -10.04 -1.11
N GLU A 174 -5.07 -11.37 -0.93
CA GLU A 174 -4.07 -12.24 -1.58
C GLU A 174 -4.27 -12.27 -3.09
N ALA A 175 -5.51 -12.37 -3.56
CA ALA A 175 -5.80 -12.43 -4.98
C ALA A 175 -5.39 -11.13 -5.70
N ILE A 176 -5.71 -9.97 -5.13
CA ILE A 176 -5.31 -8.67 -5.69
C ILE A 176 -3.80 -8.48 -5.60
N ALA A 177 -3.18 -8.86 -4.48
CA ALA A 177 -1.73 -8.80 -4.33
C ALA A 177 -1.00 -9.66 -5.37
N HIS A 178 -1.51 -10.86 -5.64
CA HIS A 178 -0.97 -11.76 -6.65
C HIS A 178 -1.05 -11.15 -8.06
N VAL A 179 -2.18 -10.52 -8.40
CA VAL A 179 -2.33 -9.81 -9.69
C VAL A 179 -1.34 -8.65 -9.78
N ILE A 180 -1.22 -7.82 -8.74
CA ILE A 180 -0.25 -6.71 -8.71
C ILE A 180 1.18 -7.25 -8.87
N TYR A 181 1.52 -8.31 -8.16
CA TYR A 181 2.85 -8.92 -8.19
C TYR A 181 3.20 -9.48 -9.58
N THR A 182 2.32 -10.29 -10.16
CA THR A 182 2.54 -10.91 -11.48
C THR A 182 2.63 -9.90 -12.61
N GLN A 183 1.84 -8.83 -12.56
CA GLN A 183 1.89 -7.74 -13.56
C GLN A 183 3.10 -6.82 -13.37
N SER A 184 3.67 -6.77 -12.16
CA SER A 184 4.88 -5.98 -11.86
C SER A 184 6.18 -6.69 -12.23
N LEU A 185 6.15 -8.00 -12.54
CA LEU A 185 7.30 -8.76 -13.02
C LEU A 185 7.46 -8.57 -14.54
N PRO A 186 8.68 -8.35 -15.05
CA PRO A 186 8.95 -8.50 -16.48
C PRO A 186 8.50 -9.89 -16.96
N PRO A 187 7.86 -10.01 -18.14
CA PRO A 187 7.36 -11.29 -18.67
C PRO A 187 8.40 -12.43 -18.67
N VAL A 188 9.69 -12.08 -18.76
CA VAL A 188 10.83 -13.01 -18.68
C VAL A 188 10.91 -13.76 -17.34
N LEU A 189 10.63 -13.11 -16.21
CA LEU A 189 10.67 -13.77 -14.89
C LEU A 189 9.41 -14.62 -14.64
N HIS A 190 8.28 -14.24 -15.22
CA HIS A 190 7.05 -15.03 -15.18
C HIS A 190 7.21 -16.37 -15.92
N ALA A 191 7.87 -16.35 -17.08
CA ALA A 191 8.21 -17.55 -17.84
C ALA A 191 9.20 -18.48 -17.09
N MET A 192 10.12 -17.93 -16.31
CA MET A 192 11.07 -18.72 -15.51
C MET A 192 10.44 -19.31 -14.24
N ALA A 193 9.53 -18.58 -13.58
CA ALA A 193 8.79 -19.08 -12.42
C ALA A 193 7.80 -20.20 -12.78
N GLN A 194 7.23 -20.17 -14.00
CA GLN A 194 6.34 -21.20 -14.52
C GLN A 194 7.09 -22.33 -15.26
N GLY A 195 8.31 -22.09 -15.72
CA GLY A 195 9.10 -23.01 -16.57
C GLY A 195 9.93 -24.08 -15.85
N SER A 196 9.78 -24.27 -14.53
CA SER A 196 10.53 -25.31 -13.80
C SER A 196 9.79 -26.66 -13.72
N ALA A 197 8.65 -26.81 -14.41
CA ALA A 197 7.86 -28.03 -14.43
C ALA A 197 7.58 -28.55 -15.85
N GLU A 198 8.64 -28.75 -16.65
CA GLU A 198 8.59 -29.78 -17.70
C GLU A 198 9.85 -30.66 -17.60
N PRO A 199 9.73 -31.97 -17.35
CA PRO A 199 10.84 -32.88 -17.55
C PRO A 199 11.07 -33.02 -19.05
N HIS A 200 12.13 -32.39 -19.55
CA HIS A 200 12.61 -32.62 -20.90
C HIS A 200 12.93 -34.12 -21.11
N GLY A 201 12.23 -34.72 -22.08
CA GLY A 201 12.85 -35.59 -23.06
C GLY A 201 12.64 -37.09 -22.86
N GLU A 202 11.47 -37.60 -23.23
CA GLU A 202 11.41 -38.93 -23.84
C GLU A 202 12.28 -38.94 -25.11
N ALA A 203 13.29 -39.80 -25.10
CA ALA A 203 14.20 -39.99 -26.21
C ALA A 203 13.45 -40.39 -27.49
N SER A 204 13.65 -39.64 -28.57
CA SER A 204 13.19 -40.01 -29.91
C SER A 204 14.00 -41.21 -30.44
N PRO A 205 13.36 -42.34 -30.83
CA PRO A 205 14.07 -43.52 -31.30
C PRO A 205 14.37 -43.44 -32.79
N ARG A 206 15.40 -42.70 -33.18
CA ARG A 206 15.94 -42.73 -34.56
C ARG A 206 17.44 -42.53 -34.63
N GLU A 207 18.21 -43.42 -33.98
CA GLU A 207 19.67 -43.49 -34.20
C GLU A 207 20.27 -44.86 -33.81
N ARG A 208 19.56 -45.94 -34.14
CA ARG A 208 20.14 -47.30 -34.15
C ARG A 208 19.93 -47.91 -35.53
N ASP A 209 20.75 -47.46 -36.48
CA ASP A 209 21.14 -48.24 -37.67
C ASP A 209 22.07 -47.40 -38.54
N ARG A 210 23.36 -47.37 -38.18
CA ARG A 210 24.40 -46.92 -39.14
C ARG A 210 25.82 -47.43 -38.85
N HIS A 211 25.96 -48.54 -38.12
CA HIS A 211 27.21 -49.30 -38.08
C HIS A 211 26.93 -50.80 -38.06
N ALA A 212 26.52 -51.32 -39.22
CA ALA A 212 26.71 -52.72 -39.59
C ALA A 212 26.67 -52.81 -41.13
N ARG A 213 27.82 -52.53 -41.77
CA ARG A 213 28.28 -53.10 -43.04
C ARG A 213 29.66 -52.54 -43.37
#